data_AF-A0A9R1QUS5-F1
#
_entry.id   AF-A0A9R1QUS5-F1
#
_cell.length_a   1.000
_cell.length_b   1.000
_cell.length_c   1.000
_cell.angle_alpha   90.00
_cell.angle_beta   90.00
_cell.angle_gamma   90.00
#
_symmetry.space_group_name_H-M   'P 1'
#
loop_
_entity.id
_entity.type
_entity.pdbx_description
1 polymer ?
#
loop_
_entity_poly.entity_id
_entity_poly.type
_entity_poly.pdbx_seq_one_letter_code
_entity_poly.pdbx_strand_id
1 'polypeptide(L)'
;MAGPKRGIDSHGNIVIEYDMRIKTAEEEKHDLQLIDGALIIVNKDFQNCHAFTSRIYGDCGAVDMTASRLEYAVEATLEVLISEVQNSFSLCVGCFTSGLNEEIRLFDGTIGESCGLKSEQPWDICTKNED
;
A
#
# COMPACT_ATOMS: atom_id res chain seq x y z
N MET A 1 -3.83 8.98 -11.47
CA MET A 1 -2.56 8.24 -11.35
C MET A 1 -2.94 6.77 -11.23
N ALA A 2 -2.68 5.94 -12.24
CA ALA A 2 -3.00 4.51 -12.14
C ALA A 2 -1.99 3.90 -11.17
N GLY A 3 -2.42 3.67 -9.93
CA GLY A 3 -1.63 2.95 -8.93
C GLY A 3 -1.23 1.56 -9.44
N PRO A 4 -0.27 0.89 -8.79
CA PRO A 4 0.15 -0.44 -9.21
C PRO A 4 -1.07 -1.37 -9.21
N LYS A 5 -1.30 -2.07 -10.33
CA LYS A 5 -2.34 -3.10 -10.45
C LYS A 5 -2.12 -4.12 -9.35
N ARG A 6 -3.07 -4.27 -8.41
CA ARG A 6 -2.86 -5.05 -7.17
C ARG A 6 -3.19 -6.55 -7.34
N GLY A 7 -3.46 -7.00 -8.55
CA GLY A 7 -3.53 -8.42 -8.90
C GLY A 7 -2.42 -8.79 -9.88
N ILE A 8 -1.53 -9.70 -9.46
CA ILE A 8 -0.62 -10.39 -10.39
C ILE A 8 -1.25 -11.75 -10.67
N ASP A 9 -1.85 -11.91 -11.84
CA ASP A 9 -2.24 -13.23 -12.35
C ASP A 9 -0.99 -13.93 -12.89
N SER A 10 -0.62 -15.05 -12.28
CA SER A 10 0.56 -15.82 -12.68
C SER A 10 0.29 -17.32 -12.61
N HIS A 11 0.67 -18.01 -13.68
CA HIS A 11 0.58 -19.45 -13.79
C HIS A 11 1.98 -20.06 -13.58
N GLY A 12 2.35 -20.33 -12.32
CA GLY A 12 3.64 -20.96 -12.00
C GLY A 12 4.30 -20.42 -10.73
N ASN A 13 5.63 -20.54 -10.66
CA ASN A 13 6.40 -19.92 -9.60
C ASN A 13 6.43 -18.40 -9.83
N ILE A 14 6.15 -17.64 -8.78
CA ILE A 14 6.13 -16.18 -8.80
C ILE A 14 7.47 -15.70 -8.23
N VAL A 15 8.10 -14.74 -8.91
CA VAL A 15 9.26 -14.03 -8.36
C VAL A 15 8.85 -12.58 -8.16
N ILE A 16 9.01 -12.08 -6.94
CA ILE A 16 8.75 -10.69 -6.57
C ILE A 16 10.09 -10.06 -6.21
N GLU A 17 10.61 -9.22 -7.09
CA GLU A 17 11.76 -8.36 -6.80
C GLU A 17 11.28 -7.11 -6.05
N TYR A 18 12.04 -6.67 -5.06
CA TYR A 18 11.72 -5.50 -4.25
C TYR A 18 12.99 -4.71 -3.94
N ASP A 19 12.89 -3.39 -4.04
CA ASP A 19 13.82 -2.42 -3.47
C ASP A 19 12.97 -1.38 -2.73
N MET A 20 12.84 -1.54 -1.43
CA MET A 20 12.04 -0.64 -0.59
C MET A 20 12.97 0.30 0.17
N ARG A 21 12.63 1.59 0.16
CA ARG A 21 13.43 2.66 0.77
C ARG A 21 12.57 3.53 1.68
N ILE A 22 13.16 4.02 2.77
CA ILE A 22 12.53 5.02 3.64
C ILE A 22 12.82 6.38 3.03
N LYS A 23 11.74 7.06 2.60
CA LYS A 23 11.85 8.43 2.09
C LYS A 23 12.34 9.37 3.18
N THR A 24 13.37 10.12 2.84
CA THR A 24 13.87 11.24 3.66
C THR A 24 13.35 12.55 3.10
N ALA A 25 13.46 13.65 3.85
CA ALA A 25 13.10 14.98 3.36
C ALA A 25 14.12 15.56 2.35
N GLU A 26 15.16 14.80 2.02
CA GLU A 26 16.27 15.19 1.16
C GLU A 26 16.08 14.63 -0.27
N GLU A 27 17.11 14.75 -1.11
CA GLU A 27 17.11 14.14 -2.46
C GLU A 27 17.06 12.60 -2.37
N GLU A 28 16.46 11.92 -3.36
CA GLU A 28 16.29 10.45 -3.39
C GLU A 28 17.58 9.65 -3.14
N LYS A 29 18.75 10.22 -3.44
CA LYS A 29 20.06 9.59 -3.16
C LYS A 29 20.34 9.38 -1.67
N HIS A 30 19.60 10.05 -0.79
CA HIS A 30 19.71 9.95 0.67
C HIS A 30 18.65 9.03 1.28
N ASP A 31 17.73 8.48 0.47
CA ASP A 31 16.74 7.53 0.96
C ASP A 31 17.42 6.26 1.46
N LEU A 32 17.10 5.91 2.70
CA LEU A 32 17.71 4.77 3.38
C LEU A 32 17.10 3.48 2.82
N GLN A 33 17.93 2.57 2.35
CA GLN A 33 17.47 1.26 1.89
C GLN A 33 16.93 0.46 3.08
N LEU A 34 15.64 0.13 3.02
CA LEU A 34 14.97 -0.67 4.04
C LEU A 34 15.19 -2.15 3.79
N ILE A 35 14.83 -2.62 2.59
CA ILE A 35 15.04 -3.99 2.13
C ILE A 35 15.30 -4.00 0.62
N ASP A 36 16.14 -4.91 0.15
CA ASP A 36 16.43 -5.15 -1.25
C ASP A 36 16.60 -6.65 -1.47
N GLY A 37 16.02 -7.17 -2.55
CA GLY A 37 16.14 -8.57 -2.90
C GLY A 37 14.95 -9.11 -3.70
N ALA A 38 14.77 -10.43 -3.62
CA ALA A 38 13.70 -11.12 -4.31
C ALA A 38 13.07 -12.20 -3.43
N LEU A 39 11.76 -12.37 -3.58
CA LEU A 39 10.99 -13.45 -2.98
C LEU A 39 10.53 -14.40 -4.09
N ILE A 40 10.88 -15.67 -3.97
CA ILE A 40 10.36 -16.72 -4.84
C ILE A 40 9.22 -17.41 -4.11
N ILE A 41 8.04 -17.41 -4.71
CA ILE A 41 6.87 -18.12 -4.20
C ILE A 41 6.54 -19.25 -5.16
N VAL A 42 6.62 -20.48 -4.68
CA VAL A 42 6.30 -21.66 -5.47
C VAL A 42 4.86 -22.08 -5.24
N ASN A 43 4.23 -22.74 -6.22
CA ASN A 43 2.83 -23.17 -6.12
C ASN A 43 2.52 -24.01 -4.85
N LYS A 44 3.53 -24.72 -4.33
CA LYS A 44 3.42 -25.46 -3.06
C LYS A 44 3.10 -24.54 -1.85
N ASP A 45 3.61 -23.31 -1.86
CA ASP A 45 3.42 -22.35 -0.77
C ASP A 45 1.95 -21.90 -0.65
N PHE A 46 1.14 -22.14 -1.69
CA PHE A 46 -0.26 -21.74 -1.79
C PHE A 46 -1.27 -22.89 -1.75
N GLN A 47 -0.85 -24.13 -1.46
CA GLN A 47 -1.68 -25.33 -1.60
C GLN A 47 -3.01 -25.29 -0.82
N ASN A 48 -3.11 -24.50 0.24
CA ASN A 48 -4.31 -24.41 1.07
C ASN A 48 -5.02 -23.05 1.00
N CYS A 49 -4.64 -22.17 0.06
CA CYS A 49 -5.14 -20.79 -0.04
C CYS A 49 -5.03 -19.96 1.27
N HIS A 50 -4.28 -20.42 2.27
CA HIS A 50 -4.05 -19.64 3.48
C HIS A 50 -3.08 -18.50 3.22
N ALA A 51 -3.31 -17.39 3.91
CA ALA A 51 -2.31 -16.32 3.98
C ALA A 51 -1.07 -16.84 4.71
N PHE A 52 0.10 -16.62 4.12
CA PHE A 52 1.37 -16.79 4.82
C PHE A 52 2.00 -15.43 5.03
N THR A 53 2.73 -15.28 6.15
CA THR A 53 3.48 -14.06 6.46
C THR A 53 4.95 -14.41 6.58
N SER A 54 5.79 -13.69 5.86
CA SER A 54 7.25 -13.80 5.91
C SER A 54 7.82 -12.49 6.45
N ARG A 55 8.68 -12.56 7.47
CA ARG A 55 9.41 -11.39 7.95
C ARG A 55 10.76 -11.30 7.25
N ILE A 56 10.97 -10.21 6.53
CA ILE A 56 12.19 -9.93 5.78
C ILE A 56 12.97 -8.88 6.57
N TYR A 57 14.21 -9.20 6.91
CA TYR A 57 15.12 -8.28 7.57
C TYR A 57 15.97 -7.56 6.51
N GLY A 58 16.13 -6.26 6.66
CA GLY A 58 17.10 -5.49 5.90
C GLY A 58 17.88 -4.54 6.80
N ASP A 59 18.69 -3.69 6.18
CA ASP A 59 19.73 -2.95 6.90
C ASP A 59 19.16 -1.91 7.86
N CYS A 60 18.03 -1.29 7.49
CA CYS A 60 17.40 -0.22 8.25
C CYS A 60 16.11 -0.65 8.98
N GLY A 61 15.79 -1.95 9.02
CA GLY A 61 14.57 -2.44 9.67
C GLY A 61 14.13 -3.81 9.19
N ALA A 62 12.86 -4.13 9.42
CA ALA A 62 12.26 -5.36 8.91
C ALA A 62 10.82 -5.12 8.46
N VAL A 63 10.43 -5.86 7.43
CA VAL A 63 9.12 -5.77 6.77
C VAL A 63 8.44 -7.12 6.89
N ASP A 64 7.19 -7.13 7.34
CA ASP A 64 6.33 -8.30 7.25
C ASP A 64 5.62 -8.28 5.90
N MET A 65 5.78 -9.34 5.13
CA MET A 65 5.11 -9.54 3.85
C MET A 65 4.09 -10.66 4.00
N THR A 66 2.81 -10.33 3.84
CA THR A 66 1.71 -11.30 3.81
C THR A 66 1.26 -11.53 2.37
N ALA A 67 1.16 -12.79 1.95
CA ALA A 67 0.65 -13.17 0.65
C ALA A 67 -0.33 -14.34 0.76
N SER A 68 -1.32 -14.36 -0.12
CA SER A 68 -2.30 -15.45 -0.24
C SER A 68 -2.69 -15.66 -1.69
N ARG A 69 -3.07 -16.90 -2.04
CA ARG A 69 -3.64 -17.24 -3.34
C ARG A 69 -5.15 -17.11 -3.26
N LEU A 70 -5.70 -16.19 -4.04
CA LEU A 70 -7.13 -16.02 -4.21
C LEU A 70 -7.57 -16.65 -5.53
N GLU A 71 -8.47 -17.63 -5.47
CA GLU A 71 -9.08 -18.21 -6.66
C GLU A 71 -10.27 -17.36 -7.11
N TYR A 72 -10.39 -17.12 -8.42
CA TYR A 72 -11.52 -16.39 -9.02
C TYR A 72 -11.75 -14.98 -8.45
N ALA A 73 -10.70 -14.37 -7.88
CA ALA A 73 -10.79 -13.02 -7.35
C ALA A 73 -11.00 -11.99 -8.46
N VAL A 74 -11.77 -10.95 -8.12
CA VAL A 74 -11.95 -9.76 -8.97
C VAL A 74 -11.22 -8.61 -8.31
N GLU A 75 -10.50 -7.81 -9.11
CA GLU A 75 -9.83 -6.61 -8.63
C GLU A 75 -10.86 -5.57 -8.17
N ALA A 76 -10.67 -5.03 -6.96
CA ALA A 76 -11.46 -3.94 -6.41
C ALA A 76 -10.53 -2.86 -5.85
N THR A 77 -10.83 -1.60 -6.16
CA THR A 77 -10.09 -0.44 -5.68
C THR A 77 -10.93 0.30 -4.66
N LEU A 78 -10.41 0.47 -3.45
CA LEU A 78 -11.02 1.29 -2.41
C LEU A 78 -10.20 2.56 -2.23
N GLU A 79 -10.83 3.71 -2.42
CA GLU A 79 -10.25 5.02 -2.13
C GLU A 79 -10.98 5.61 -0.93
N VAL A 80 -10.22 5.97 0.12
CA VAL A 80 -10.76 6.56 1.35
C VAL A 80 -10.29 8.00 1.43
N LEU A 81 -11.22 8.95 1.27
CA LEU A 81 -10.95 10.37 1.41
C LEU A 81 -11.33 10.83 2.82
N ILE A 82 -10.40 11.50 3.50
CA ILE A 82 -10.64 12.12 4.81
C ILE A 82 -10.86 13.61 4.56
N SER A 83 -12.13 14.06 4.64
CA SER A 83 -12.48 15.46 4.30
C SER A 83 -12.11 16.46 5.40
N GLU A 84 -12.21 16.08 6.67
CA GLU A 84 -11.95 16.95 7.82
C GLU A 84 -11.40 16.12 8.98
N VAL A 85 -10.42 16.66 9.70
CA VAL A 85 -9.89 16.07 10.93
C VAL A 85 -9.60 17.16 11.95
N GLN A 86 -10.04 16.99 13.20
CA GLN A 86 -9.77 17.96 14.26
C GLN A 86 -8.46 17.69 15.01
N ASN A 87 -8.06 16.42 15.10
CA ASN A 87 -6.85 15.92 15.75
C ASN A 87 -6.38 14.64 15.06
N SER A 88 -5.20 14.12 15.42
CA SER A 88 -4.77 12.80 14.96
C SER A 88 -5.78 11.72 15.33
N PHE A 89 -5.98 10.73 14.44
CA PHE A 89 -6.87 9.60 14.68
C PHE A 89 -6.24 8.31 14.18
N SER A 90 -6.67 7.18 14.74
CA SER A 90 -6.26 5.87 14.23
C SER A 90 -7.26 5.39 13.20
N LEU A 91 -6.77 4.94 12.04
CA LEU A 91 -7.56 4.37 10.97
C LEU A 91 -7.11 2.92 10.76
N CYS A 92 -8.09 2.03 10.65
CA CYS A 92 -7.86 0.65 10.22
C CYS A 92 -8.82 0.33 9.08
N VAL A 93 -8.28 -0.18 7.98
CA VAL A 93 -9.03 -0.65 6.82
C VAL A 93 -8.64 -2.11 6.61
N GLY A 94 -9.60 -3.01 6.76
CA GLY A 94 -9.44 -4.43 6.48
C GLY A 94 -10.41 -4.90 5.41
N CYS A 95 -10.13 -6.07 4.83
CA CYS A 95 -11.04 -6.74 3.91
C CYS A 95 -11.13 -8.25 4.21
N PHE A 96 -12.28 -8.80 3.86
CA PHE A 96 -12.53 -10.23 3.83
C PHE A 96 -12.82 -10.62 2.38
N THR A 97 -12.19 -11.69 1.93
CA THR A 97 -12.41 -12.25 0.60
C THR A 97 -12.96 -13.66 0.75
N SER A 98 -13.81 -14.10 -0.18
CA SER A 98 -14.29 -15.48 -0.20
C SER A 98 -13.11 -16.45 -0.28
N GLY A 99 -13.07 -17.42 0.64
CA GLY A 99 -12.01 -18.44 0.69
C GLY A 99 -10.88 -18.15 1.68
N LEU A 100 -10.85 -16.97 2.33
CA LEU A 100 -9.98 -16.68 3.47
C LEU A 100 -10.81 -16.53 4.74
N ASN A 101 -10.33 -17.10 5.85
CA ASN A 101 -10.95 -16.93 7.16
C ASN A 101 -10.32 -15.79 7.96
N GLU A 102 -9.17 -15.31 7.52
CA GLU A 102 -8.40 -14.25 8.13
C GLU A 102 -8.70 -12.89 7.47
N GLU A 103 -8.81 -11.84 8.28
CA GLU A 103 -8.91 -10.46 7.79
C GLU A 103 -7.59 -10.02 7.16
N ILE A 104 -7.63 -9.52 5.93
CA ILE A 104 -6.48 -8.87 5.31
C ILE A 104 -6.49 -7.39 5.72
N ARG A 105 -5.50 -6.97 6.50
CA ARG A 105 -5.31 -5.55 6.87
C ARG A 105 -4.72 -4.79 5.67
N LEU A 106 -5.52 -3.92 5.06
CA LEU A 106 -5.08 -3.04 3.97
C LEU A 106 -4.40 -1.78 4.48
N PHE A 107 -4.80 -1.32 5.67
CA PHE A 107 -4.20 -0.20 6.40
C PHE A 107 -4.45 -0.39 7.90
N ASP A 108 -3.44 -0.12 8.73
CA ASP A 108 -3.58 -0.01 10.18
C ASP A 108 -2.54 0.97 10.69
N GLY A 109 -2.98 2.15 11.12
CA GLY A 109 -2.05 3.18 11.56
C GLY A 109 -2.71 4.43 12.10
N THR A 110 -1.90 5.28 12.72
CA THR A 110 -2.31 6.60 13.18
C THR A 110 -2.08 7.62 12.07
N ILE A 111 -3.17 8.29 11.66
CA ILE A 111 -3.12 9.45 10.78
C ILE A 111 -2.95 10.69 11.66
N GLY A 112 -1.76 11.29 11.60
CA GLY A 112 -1.42 12.57 12.22
C GLY A 112 -1.70 13.76 11.29
N GLU A 113 -1.26 14.95 11.70
CA GLU A 113 -1.45 16.21 10.94
C GLU A 113 -1.14 16.07 9.44
N SER A 114 -1.84 16.85 8.63
CA SER A 114 -1.72 16.87 7.19
C SER A 114 -0.33 17.33 6.75
N CYS A 115 0.61 16.40 6.61
CA CYS A 115 1.86 16.63 5.91
C CYS A 115 1.58 16.82 4.41
N GLY A 116 0.98 17.95 4.02
CA GLY A 116 0.88 18.39 2.63
C GLY A 116 -0.40 18.02 1.86
N LEU A 117 -1.53 17.76 2.51
CA LEU A 117 -2.83 17.98 1.85
C LEU A 117 -2.97 19.50 1.65
N LYS A 118 -2.38 20.02 0.56
CA LYS A 118 -2.74 21.33 0.05
C LYS A 118 -4.24 21.25 -0.20
N SER A 119 -5.01 21.98 0.60
CA SER A 119 -6.37 22.31 0.21
C SER A 119 -6.25 22.98 -1.16
N GLU A 120 -6.76 22.32 -2.20
CA GLU A 120 -7.04 23.06 -3.44
C GLU A 120 -8.09 24.09 -3.05
N GLN A 121 -7.65 25.36 -2.95
CA GLN A 121 -8.58 26.43 -2.66
C GLN A 121 -9.55 26.59 -3.84
N PRO A 122 -10.84 26.80 -3.58
CA PRO A 122 -11.84 26.88 -4.62
C PRO A 122 -11.73 28.23 -5.36
N TRP A 123 -11.44 28.19 -6.67
CA TRP A 123 -11.84 29.17 -7.69
C TRP A 123 -11.76 30.68 -7.35
N ASP A 124 -10.58 31.29 -7.46
CA ASP A 124 -10.52 32.73 -7.75
C ASP A 124 -10.73 32.97 -9.26
N ILE A 125 -12.00 33.01 -9.69
CA ILE A 125 -12.38 33.64 -10.95
C ILE A 125 -12.22 35.15 -10.74
N CYS A 126 -11.04 35.68 -11.05
CA CYS A 126 -10.88 37.11 -11.27
C CYS A 126 -11.71 37.51 -12.50
N THR A 127 -12.89 38.08 -12.26
CA THR A 127 -13.56 38.95 -13.23
C THR A 127 -12.64 40.14 -13.50
N LYS A 128 -11.95 40.13 -14.64
CA LYS A 128 -11.44 41.36 -15.24
C LYS A 128 -12.64 42.14 -15.76
N ASN A 129 -13.06 43.13 -15.00
CA ASN A 129 -13.75 44.30 -15.56
C ASN A 129 -12.64 45.18 -16.13
N GLU A 130 -12.57 45.29 -17.45
CA GLU A 130 -11.87 46.39 -18.13
C GLU A 130 -12.94 47.39 -18.56
N ASP A 131 -12.82 48.61 -18.03
CA ASP A 131 -13.39 49.83 -18.60
C ASP A 131 -12.66 50.21 -19.90
#